data_AF-A0A4Q6AHZ7-F1
#
_entry.id   AF-A0A4Q6AHZ7-F1
#
_cell.length_a   1.000
_cell.length_b   1.000
_cell.length_c   1.000
_cell.angle_alpha   90.00
_cell.angle_beta   90.00
_cell.angle_gamma   90.00
#
_symmetry.space_group_name_H-M   'P 1'
#
loop_
_entity.id
_entity.type
_entity.pdbx_description
1 polymer ?
#
loop_
_entity_poly.entity_id
_entity_poly.type
_entity_poly.pdbx_seq_one_letter_code
_entity_poly.pdbx_strand_id
1 'polypeptide(L)'
;MFTESVSAPRHDLIGMAFGSVPSPVDEYKRLAESFAQATWETDARGLVVTDSPSWRAYTGQTLDEWLGEGWVNAIHPDDRDYALRQWQQAVAGQRPVNAEFRLRSPDGGWRWTNVRARAIETPGGSVQKWVGLNIDISERKRTEEQLALAQNRQQAAELQATRDLLRATLDSSLDLIQVFEAVRDEQGEIVDFTWVLNNHAAETVYGDVINKRLLTLNPGVVAEGIFDTFKRVVETGTPDVSERHYVHEQFNGWFHQSVVKLNDGVKTTTSEITNRKKAEQEIKDQADFISSVMNATSAIISITNPAGDIVFNNRDAFTLLGFDVDEIAQMKREDRMTLVHPDDIVLLRNFYASVDSLEDGMEVTVQFRSKNKSGEYVWLDTRTKLLKRDKAGKAAQFLYITQDITAQKKAEQEILRLKDELAQQATNTYQTLFDSIDQGFNILELMVDEQGKPTDFRILQTNQAWCQQTGLLDATGKTLREITPTFEQSLI
;
A
#
# COMPACT_ATOMS: atom_id res chain seq x y z
N MET A 1 78.34 12.70 -70.77
CA MET A 1 79.74 13.16 -70.77
C MET A 1 79.97 13.85 -72.09
N PHE A 2 80.26 15.14 -72.21
CA PHE A 2 80.73 16.20 -71.31
C PHE A 2 80.28 17.53 -71.95
N THR A 3 79.58 18.40 -71.23
CA THR A 3 80.06 19.73 -70.77
C THR A 3 80.82 20.54 -71.82
N GLU A 4 80.36 21.75 -72.10
CA GLU A 4 81.08 22.95 -71.67
C GLU A 4 80.25 24.22 -71.86
N SER A 5 80.47 25.16 -70.94
CA SER A 5 79.83 26.46 -70.81
C SER A 5 80.77 27.59 -71.23
N VAL A 6 80.18 28.77 -71.39
CA VAL A 6 80.74 30.14 -71.34
C VAL A 6 81.01 30.82 -72.70
N SER A 7 80.16 31.79 -73.09
CA SER A 7 80.41 33.23 -72.87
C SER A 7 79.24 34.09 -73.41
N ALA A 8 78.87 35.13 -72.66
CA ALA A 8 78.02 36.24 -73.11
C ALA A 8 78.86 37.20 -73.99
N PRO A 9 78.33 38.06 -74.91
CA PRO A 9 77.27 39.06 -74.61
C PRO A 9 76.37 39.54 -75.78
N ARG A 10 75.23 40.18 -75.45
CA ARG A 10 74.85 41.57 -75.82
C ARG A 10 73.35 41.79 -75.66
N HIS A 11 73.03 42.83 -74.89
CA HIS A 11 71.72 43.45 -74.84
C HIS A 11 71.30 43.94 -76.23
N ASP A 12 70.07 43.62 -76.63
CA ASP A 12 69.21 44.55 -77.34
C ASP A 12 67.76 44.36 -76.86
N LEU A 13 67.14 45.50 -76.59
CA LEU A 13 65.82 45.69 -75.99
C LEU A 13 64.71 45.19 -76.91
N ILE A 14 63.83 44.32 -76.40
CA ILE A 14 62.46 44.16 -76.90
C ILE A 14 61.52 44.13 -75.68
N GLY A 15 60.54 45.03 -75.70
CA GLY A 15 59.70 45.40 -74.56
C GLY A 15 58.82 44.27 -74.03
N MET A 16 58.77 44.18 -72.69
CA MET A 16 57.68 43.56 -71.96
C MET A 16 56.88 44.67 -71.28
N ALA A 17 55.60 44.75 -71.64
CA ALA A 17 54.63 45.63 -71.01
C ALA A 17 54.52 45.28 -69.52
N PHE A 18 54.81 46.27 -68.67
CA PHE A 18 54.52 46.19 -67.24
C PHE A 18 52.99 46.20 -67.07
N GLY A 19 52.43 45.06 -66.65
CA GLY A 19 51.09 45.02 -66.07
C GLY A 19 51.09 45.85 -64.79
N SER A 20 50.29 46.91 -64.75
CA SER A 20 50.13 47.81 -63.61
C SER A 20 49.69 47.02 -62.38
N VAL A 21 50.45 47.15 -61.28
CA VAL A 21 50.00 46.73 -59.94
C VAL A 21 48.66 47.46 -59.66
N PRO A 22 47.56 46.75 -59.36
CA PRO A 22 46.28 47.39 -59.04
C PRO A 22 46.46 48.35 -57.87
N SER A 23 45.85 49.53 -57.91
CA SER A 23 45.92 50.44 -56.79
C SER A 23 45.17 49.82 -55.59
N PRO A 24 45.50 50.17 -54.33
CA PRO A 24 44.76 49.69 -53.16
C PRO A 24 43.23 49.91 -53.28
N VAL A 25 42.81 50.96 -53.98
CA VAL A 25 41.40 51.29 -54.24
C VAL A 25 40.72 50.24 -55.12
N ASP A 26 41.43 49.66 -56.10
CA ASP A 26 40.89 48.64 -57.01
C ASP A 26 40.70 47.29 -56.28
N GLU A 27 41.54 47.01 -55.29
CA GLU A 27 41.44 45.80 -54.46
C GLU A 27 40.29 45.88 -53.46
N TYR A 28 40.12 47.02 -52.78
CA TYR A 28 38.96 47.25 -51.89
C TYR A 28 37.63 47.23 -52.65
N LYS A 29 37.59 47.77 -53.87
CA LYS A 29 36.39 47.75 -54.71
C LYS A 29 36.00 46.34 -55.12
N ARG A 30 36.97 45.52 -55.53
CA ARG A 30 36.74 44.10 -55.86
C ARG A 30 36.29 43.26 -54.66
N LEU A 31 36.83 43.53 -53.47
CA LEU A 31 36.38 42.88 -52.22
C LEU A 31 34.96 43.27 -51.86
N ALA A 32 34.59 44.55 -51.99
CA ALA A 32 33.21 44.98 -51.76
C ALA A 32 32.25 44.34 -52.78
N GLU A 33 32.64 44.27 -54.05
CA GLU A 33 31.87 43.65 -55.13
C GLU A 33 31.75 42.12 -55.02
N SER A 34 32.63 41.43 -54.28
CA SER A 34 32.54 39.98 -54.09
C SER A 34 31.51 39.54 -53.04
N PHE A 35 31.19 40.42 -52.07
CA PHE A 35 30.22 40.12 -51.00
C PHE A 35 28.88 40.85 -51.16
N ALA A 36 28.88 42.00 -51.83
CA ALA A 36 27.68 42.78 -52.07
C ALA A 36 27.06 42.47 -53.44
N GLN A 37 25.75 42.28 -53.47
CA GLN A 37 25.01 42.07 -54.72
C GLN A 37 24.70 43.39 -55.43
N ALA A 38 24.65 44.49 -54.68
CA ALA A 38 24.56 45.83 -55.22
C ALA A 38 25.43 46.79 -54.42
N THR A 39 26.06 47.73 -55.12
CA THR A 39 26.86 48.82 -54.56
C THR A 39 26.41 50.11 -55.20
N TRP A 40 26.25 51.18 -54.43
CA TRP A 40 25.68 52.43 -54.92
C TRP A 40 26.29 53.64 -54.21
N GLU A 41 26.12 54.79 -54.84
CA GLU A 41 26.51 56.07 -54.26
C GLU A 41 25.44 57.14 -54.52
N THR A 42 25.43 58.16 -53.67
CA THR A 42 24.51 59.31 -53.76
C THR A 42 25.26 60.60 -53.52
N ASP A 43 24.65 61.74 -53.86
CA ASP A 43 25.20 63.06 -53.52
C ASP A 43 25.23 63.31 -51.99
N ALA A 44 25.75 64.47 -51.57
CA ALA A 44 25.82 64.83 -50.16
C ALA A 44 24.44 64.92 -49.46
N ARG A 45 23.35 65.08 -50.22
CA ARG A 45 21.96 65.16 -49.72
C ARG A 45 21.26 63.79 -49.74
N GLY A 46 21.94 62.74 -50.20
CA GLY A 46 21.40 61.38 -50.26
C GLY A 46 20.56 61.09 -51.52
N LEU A 47 20.66 61.93 -52.57
CA LEU A 47 19.99 61.71 -53.86
C LEU A 47 20.87 60.88 -54.79
N VAL A 48 20.28 59.89 -55.45
CA VAL A 48 20.97 59.08 -56.46
C VAL A 48 21.19 59.92 -57.72
N VAL A 49 22.44 60.25 -58.01
CA VAL A 49 22.83 61.06 -59.19
C VAL A 49 23.71 60.29 -60.18
N THR A 50 24.09 59.06 -59.84
CA THR A 50 25.00 58.20 -60.61
C THR A 50 24.38 56.82 -60.84
N ASP A 51 24.66 56.20 -61.99
CA ASP A 51 24.24 54.82 -62.25
C ASP A 51 24.91 53.85 -61.27
N SER A 52 24.17 52.81 -60.91
CA SER A 52 24.70 51.60 -60.28
C SER A 52 24.31 50.39 -61.13
N PRO A 53 25.22 49.89 -61.98
CA PRO A 53 24.96 48.71 -62.79
C PRO A 53 24.63 47.47 -61.94
N SER A 54 25.29 47.32 -60.78
CA SER A 54 25.04 46.21 -59.85
C SER A 54 23.66 46.31 -59.20
N TRP A 55 23.21 47.50 -58.81
CA TRP A 55 21.84 47.72 -58.32
C TRP A 55 20.80 47.38 -59.36
N ARG A 56 20.95 47.88 -60.58
CA ARG A 56 19.99 47.64 -61.67
C ARG A 56 19.95 46.16 -62.05
N ALA A 57 21.10 45.49 -62.08
CA ALA A 57 21.16 44.05 -62.28
C ALA A 57 20.45 43.27 -61.15
N TYR A 58 20.57 43.73 -59.90
CA TYR A 58 19.96 43.06 -58.75
C TYR A 58 18.46 43.34 -58.58
N THR A 59 17.97 44.51 -59.00
CA THR A 59 16.57 44.94 -58.80
C THR A 59 15.70 44.91 -60.06
N GLY A 60 16.35 44.82 -61.23
CA GLY A 60 15.70 44.91 -62.54
C GLY A 60 15.20 46.31 -62.88
N GLN A 61 15.61 47.37 -62.15
CA GLN A 61 15.26 48.74 -62.49
C GLN A 61 16.03 49.23 -63.71
N THR A 62 15.38 50.09 -64.51
CA THR A 62 16.05 50.91 -65.53
C THR A 62 16.82 52.07 -64.89
N LEU A 63 17.67 52.75 -65.65
CA LEU A 63 18.41 53.91 -65.15
C LEU A 63 17.46 55.04 -64.70
N ASP A 64 16.44 55.32 -65.51
CA ASP A 64 15.46 56.38 -65.22
C ASP A 64 14.64 56.07 -63.95
N GLU A 65 14.35 54.80 -63.69
CA GLU A 65 13.68 54.35 -62.45
C GLU A 65 14.59 54.34 -61.22
N TRP A 66 15.91 54.35 -61.39
CA TRP A 66 16.89 54.30 -60.30
C TRP A 66 17.26 55.69 -59.78
N LEU A 67 17.39 56.67 -60.68
CA LEU A 67 17.83 58.03 -60.36
C LEU A 67 16.90 58.75 -59.37
N GLY A 68 17.46 59.74 -58.66
CA GLY A 68 16.74 60.52 -57.64
C GLY A 68 16.41 59.67 -56.41
N GLU A 69 15.10 59.50 -56.16
CA GLU A 69 14.56 58.69 -55.06
C GLU A 69 13.97 57.35 -55.55
N GLY A 70 14.24 56.99 -56.82
CA GLY A 70 13.63 55.84 -57.48
C GLY A 70 13.93 54.48 -56.85
N TRP A 71 15.02 54.39 -56.08
CA TRP A 71 15.40 53.20 -55.29
C TRP A 71 14.31 52.71 -54.33
N VAL A 72 13.48 53.62 -53.80
CA VAL A 72 12.39 53.30 -52.87
C VAL A 72 11.37 52.37 -53.52
N ASN A 73 11.17 52.50 -54.83
CA ASN A 73 10.21 51.68 -55.58
C ASN A 73 10.67 50.22 -55.72
N ALA A 74 11.96 49.95 -55.60
CA ALA A 74 12.51 48.60 -55.57
C ALA A 74 12.37 47.92 -54.20
N ILE A 75 11.93 48.62 -53.16
CA ILE A 75 11.70 48.05 -51.82
C ILE A 75 10.26 47.53 -51.71
N HIS A 76 10.10 46.40 -51.01
CA HIS A 76 8.79 45.82 -50.70
C HIS A 76 7.87 46.87 -50.07
N PRO A 77 6.60 47.00 -50.50
CA PRO A 77 5.68 48.03 -50.01
C PRO A 77 5.67 48.19 -48.49
N ASP A 78 5.55 47.09 -47.74
CA ASP A 78 5.55 47.09 -46.26
C ASP A 78 6.85 47.63 -45.63
N ASP A 79 7.98 47.54 -46.33
CA ASP A 79 9.30 47.89 -45.79
C ASP A 79 9.72 49.32 -46.18
N ARG A 80 9.01 49.98 -47.10
CA ARG A 80 9.38 51.30 -47.66
C ARG A 80 9.47 52.38 -46.59
N ASP A 81 8.45 52.49 -45.76
CA ASP A 81 8.40 53.49 -44.71
C ASP A 81 9.53 53.32 -43.69
N TYR A 82 9.88 52.07 -43.38
CA TYR A 82 11.02 51.76 -42.53
C TYR A 82 12.34 52.17 -43.18
N ALA A 83 12.58 51.76 -44.43
CA ALA A 83 13.79 52.08 -45.16
C ALA A 83 14.00 53.59 -45.36
N LEU A 84 12.93 54.31 -45.72
CA LEU A 84 12.93 55.77 -45.86
C LEU A 84 13.30 56.47 -44.55
N ARG A 85 12.68 56.07 -43.43
CA ARG A 85 13.02 56.63 -42.11
C ARG A 85 14.48 56.40 -41.75
N GLN A 86 14.99 55.17 -41.96
CA GLN A 86 16.40 54.86 -41.70
C GLN A 86 17.34 55.74 -42.56
N TRP A 87 17.00 55.94 -43.83
CA TRP A 87 17.79 56.77 -44.73
C TRP A 87 17.78 58.25 -44.33
N GLN A 88 16.60 58.81 -44.06
CA GLN A 88 16.45 60.21 -43.65
C GLN A 88 17.19 60.50 -42.34
N GLN A 89 17.11 59.59 -41.37
CA GLN A 89 17.84 59.71 -40.10
C GLN A 89 19.36 59.63 -40.30
N ALA A 90 19.83 58.76 -41.19
CA ALA A 90 21.24 58.65 -41.51
C ALA A 90 21.77 59.94 -42.17
N VAL A 91 21.06 60.46 -43.18
CA VAL A 91 21.43 61.69 -43.89
C VAL A 91 21.43 62.90 -42.94
N ALA A 92 20.40 63.05 -42.11
CA ALA A 92 20.31 64.17 -41.17
C ALA A 92 21.32 64.09 -40.03
N GLY A 93 21.62 62.88 -39.54
CA GLY A 93 22.51 62.65 -38.40
C GLY A 93 23.95 62.29 -38.76
N GLN A 94 24.28 62.19 -40.05
CA GLN A 94 25.57 61.67 -40.56
C GLN A 94 25.95 60.30 -39.96
N ARG A 95 24.96 59.44 -39.71
CA ARG A 95 25.16 58.11 -39.10
C ARG A 95 25.25 57.02 -40.17
N PRO A 96 26.04 55.95 -39.94
CA PRO A 96 26.02 54.81 -40.83
C PRO A 96 24.64 54.14 -40.82
N VAL A 97 24.21 53.62 -41.97
CA VAL A 97 23.01 52.80 -42.12
C VAL A 97 23.37 51.35 -41.91
N ASN A 98 22.55 50.63 -41.14
CA ASN A 98 22.54 49.17 -41.09
C ASN A 98 21.08 48.73 -40.97
N ALA A 99 20.45 48.38 -42.09
CA ALA A 99 19.03 48.08 -42.14
C ALA A 99 18.77 46.81 -42.96
N GLU A 100 17.68 46.12 -42.66
CA GLU A 100 17.25 44.93 -43.38
C GLU A 100 15.88 45.18 -43.99
N PHE A 101 15.74 44.97 -45.29
CA PHE A 101 14.47 45.07 -46.01
C PHE A 101 14.50 44.25 -47.28
N ARG A 102 13.32 43.97 -47.81
CA ARG A 102 13.14 43.19 -49.02
C ARG A 102 13.29 44.07 -50.26
N LEU A 103 14.14 43.65 -51.18
CA LEU A 103 14.29 44.23 -52.52
C LEU A 103 13.60 43.36 -53.57
N ARG A 104 13.03 44.01 -54.57
CA ARG A 104 12.46 43.34 -55.74
C ARG A 104 13.57 42.66 -56.51
N SER A 105 13.30 41.48 -57.00
CA SER A 105 14.21 40.72 -57.86
C SER A 105 13.74 40.78 -59.33
N PRO A 106 14.65 40.67 -60.33
CA PRO A 106 14.28 40.71 -61.75
C PRO A 106 13.41 39.50 -62.17
N ASP A 107 13.44 38.42 -61.39
CA ASP A 107 12.68 37.19 -61.60
C ASP A 107 11.25 37.23 -61.02
N GLY A 108 10.82 38.35 -60.42
CA GLY A 108 9.43 38.54 -59.98
C GLY A 108 9.15 38.22 -58.50
N GLY A 109 10.18 38.08 -57.66
CA GLY A 109 10.05 37.89 -56.22
C GLY A 109 10.66 39.01 -55.36
N TRP A 110 10.76 38.74 -54.06
CA TRP A 110 11.38 39.60 -53.07
C TRP A 110 12.56 38.88 -52.41
N ARG A 111 13.70 39.58 -52.24
CA ARG A 111 14.90 39.06 -51.59
C ARG A 111 15.24 39.91 -50.39
N TRP A 112 15.55 39.28 -49.26
CA TRP A 112 15.97 40.02 -48.08
C TRP A 112 17.39 40.52 -48.28
N THR A 113 17.60 41.81 -48.06
CA THR A 113 18.94 42.41 -48.09
C THR A 113 19.26 43.12 -46.80
N ASN A 114 20.52 43.05 -46.37
CA ASN A 114 21.10 43.95 -45.39
C ASN A 114 21.82 45.07 -46.14
N VAL A 115 21.30 46.30 -46.02
CA VAL A 115 21.98 47.49 -46.54
C VAL A 115 22.92 48.04 -45.49
N ARG A 116 24.15 48.35 -45.92
CA ARG A 116 25.13 49.09 -45.13
C ARG A 116 25.59 50.30 -45.91
N ALA A 117 25.50 51.49 -45.31
CA ALA A 117 25.92 52.72 -45.96
C ALA A 117 26.64 53.66 -45.00
N ARG A 118 27.53 54.50 -45.52
CA ARG A 118 28.26 55.52 -44.74
C ARG A 118 28.54 56.76 -45.60
N ALA A 119 28.56 57.91 -44.95
CA ALA A 119 29.05 59.14 -45.53
C ALA A 119 30.56 59.08 -45.77
N ILE A 120 30.99 59.53 -46.94
CA ILE A 120 32.37 59.90 -47.25
C ILE A 120 32.49 61.40 -47.01
N GLU A 121 33.39 61.77 -46.11
CA GLU A 121 33.59 63.15 -45.69
C GLU A 121 34.74 63.79 -46.45
N THR A 122 34.61 65.08 -46.74
CA THR A 122 35.71 65.93 -47.19
C THR A 122 36.72 66.14 -46.05
N PRO A 123 37.96 66.57 -46.32
CA PRO A 123 38.93 66.89 -45.27
C PRO A 123 38.46 67.94 -44.25
N GLY A 124 37.44 68.75 -44.59
CA GLY A 124 36.81 69.72 -43.71
C GLY A 124 35.60 69.20 -42.91
N GLY A 125 35.34 67.88 -42.91
CA GLY A 125 34.26 67.25 -42.14
C GLY A 125 32.85 67.41 -42.73
N SER A 126 32.71 68.01 -43.91
CA SER A 126 31.43 68.05 -44.64
C SER A 126 31.24 66.78 -45.47
N VAL A 127 30.02 66.25 -45.52
CA VAL A 127 29.70 65.06 -46.35
C VAL A 127 29.91 65.38 -47.83
N GLN A 128 30.76 64.60 -48.49
CA GLN A 128 30.99 64.67 -49.93
C GLN A 128 29.95 63.84 -50.70
N LYS A 129 29.74 62.60 -50.26
CA LYS A 129 28.80 61.64 -50.86
C LYS A 129 28.49 60.52 -49.89
N TRP A 130 27.43 59.76 -50.13
CA TRP A 130 27.22 58.50 -49.42
C TRP A 130 27.57 57.33 -50.31
N VAL A 131 28.16 56.29 -49.72
CA VAL A 131 28.38 55.01 -50.38
C VAL A 131 27.68 53.91 -49.59
N GLY A 132 27.08 52.97 -50.31
CA GLY A 132 26.34 51.87 -49.70
C GLY A 132 26.45 50.59 -50.49
N LEU A 133 26.14 49.50 -49.81
CA LEU A 133 26.13 48.16 -50.37
C LEU A 133 24.95 47.36 -49.81
N ASN A 134 24.45 46.42 -50.60
CA ASN A 134 23.39 45.50 -50.22
C ASN A 134 23.93 44.07 -50.26
N ILE A 135 23.80 43.37 -49.13
CA ILE A 135 24.16 41.97 -48.96
C ILE A 135 22.87 41.16 -48.93
N ASP A 136 22.75 40.14 -49.78
CA ASP A 136 21.65 39.18 -49.77
C ASP A 136 21.74 38.32 -48.50
N ILE A 137 20.68 38.39 -47.70
CA ILE A 137 20.54 37.64 -46.45
C ILE A 137 19.35 36.68 -46.52
N SER A 138 18.86 36.37 -47.73
CA SER A 138 17.68 35.53 -47.94
C SER A 138 17.86 34.13 -47.38
N GLU A 139 19.04 33.53 -47.54
CA GLU A 139 19.34 32.21 -46.95
C GLU A 139 19.28 32.27 -45.43
N ARG A 140 19.95 33.25 -44.81
CA ARG A 140 19.94 33.46 -43.36
C ARG A 140 18.51 33.62 -42.83
N LYS A 141 17.68 34.44 -43.48
CA LYS A 141 16.27 34.63 -43.11
C LYS A 141 15.43 33.36 -43.23
N ARG A 142 15.64 32.55 -44.28
CA ARG A 142 14.96 31.25 -44.42
C ARG A 142 15.37 30.28 -43.32
N THR A 143 16.65 30.24 -42.97
CA THR A 143 17.14 29.39 -41.85
C THR A 143 16.58 29.85 -40.51
N GLU A 144 16.55 31.16 -40.24
CA GLU A 144 15.94 31.74 -39.04
C GLU A 144 14.45 31.34 -38.92
N GLU A 145 13.69 31.46 -40.00
CA GLU A 145 12.27 31.10 -40.04
C GLU A 145 12.05 29.58 -39.86
N GLN A 146 12.85 28.75 -40.53
CA GLN A 146 12.79 27.29 -40.38
C GLN A 146 13.09 26.85 -38.95
N LEU A 147 14.09 27.47 -38.30
CA LEU A 147 14.43 27.19 -36.91
C LEU A 147 13.29 27.59 -35.98
N ALA A 148 12.71 28.78 -36.16
CA ALA A 148 11.57 29.23 -35.36
C ALA A 148 10.36 28.30 -35.50
N LEU A 149 10.06 27.85 -36.73
CA LEU A 149 8.99 26.88 -36.98
C LEU A 149 9.28 25.52 -36.34
N ALA A 150 10.53 25.05 -36.41
CA ALA A 150 10.93 23.79 -35.79
C ALA A 150 10.82 23.85 -34.26
N GLN A 151 11.26 24.96 -33.64
CA GLN A 151 11.14 25.20 -32.20
C GLN A 151 9.68 25.22 -31.75
N ASN A 152 8.81 25.94 -32.46
CA ASN A 152 7.38 25.99 -32.14
C ASN A 152 6.73 24.59 -32.25
N ARG A 153 7.10 23.81 -33.26
CA ARG A 153 6.62 22.42 -33.41
C ARG A 153 7.12 21.51 -32.29
N GLN A 154 8.40 21.64 -31.92
CA GLN A 154 8.97 20.88 -30.82
C GLN A 154 8.28 21.21 -29.49
N GLN A 155 8.10 22.50 -29.18
CA GLN A 155 7.42 22.92 -27.96
C GLN A 155 5.97 22.43 -27.90
N ALA A 156 5.25 22.46 -29.04
CA ALA A 156 3.90 21.91 -29.13
C ALA A 156 3.88 20.39 -28.91
N ALA A 157 4.84 19.65 -29.48
CA ALA A 157 4.96 18.21 -29.31
C ALA A 157 5.33 17.82 -27.86
N GLU A 158 6.24 18.55 -27.22
CA GLU A 158 6.62 18.34 -25.81
C GLU A 158 5.44 18.60 -24.86
N LEU A 159 4.69 19.68 -25.09
CA LEU A 159 3.48 19.98 -24.32
C LEU A 159 2.42 18.90 -24.48
N GLN A 160 2.24 18.41 -25.70
CA GLN A 160 1.30 17.32 -25.98
C GLN A 160 1.73 16.02 -25.30
N ALA A 161 3.01 15.62 -25.45
CA ALA A 161 3.56 14.43 -24.80
C ALA A 161 3.44 14.51 -23.26
N THR A 162 3.68 15.68 -22.68
CA THR A 162 3.52 15.90 -21.23
C THR A 162 2.05 15.74 -20.80
N ARG A 163 1.10 16.29 -21.56
CA ARG A 163 -0.34 16.13 -21.29
C ARG A 163 -0.77 14.67 -21.37
N ASP A 164 -0.34 13.97 -22.40
CA ASP A 164 -0.67 12.55 -22.62
C ASP A 164 -0.09 11.68 -21.51
N LEU A 165 1.14 11.94 -21.07
CA LEU A 165 1.77 11.25 -19.94
C LEU A 165 1.03 11.48 -18.62
N LEU A 166 0.65 12.72 -18.32
CA LEU A 166 -0.12 13.05 -17.11
C LEU A 166 -1.48 12.34 -17.12
N ARG A 167 -2.17 12.32 -18.26
CA ARG A 167 -3.45 11.62 -18.41
C ARG A 167 -3.28 10.11 -18.22
N ALA A 168 -2.33 9.49 -18.91
CA ALA A 168 -2.05 8.06 -18.76
C ALA A 168 -1.68 7.68 -17.31
N THR A 169 -0.93 8.55 -16.62
CA THR A 169 -0.57 8.34 -15.20
C THR A 169 -1.81 8.35 -14.32
N LEU A 170 -2.72 9.33 -14.49
CA LEU A 170 -3.98 9.41 -13.74
C LEU A 170 -4.90 8.20 -14.03
N ASP A 171 -5.00 7.81 -15.30
CA ASP A 171 -5.85 6.70 -15.76
C ASP A 171 -5.32 5.33 -15.35
N SER A 172 -4.02 5.21 -15.06
CA SER A 172 -3.42 3.98 -14.53
C SER A 172 -3.73 3.73 -13.05
N SER A 173 -4.23 4.73 -12.33
CA SER A 173 -4.64 4.59 -10.93
C SER A 173 -5.95 3.80 -10.83
N LEU A 174 -5.99 2.83 -9.91
CA LEU A 174 -7.20 2.09 -9.57
C LEU A 174 -8.12 2.88 -8.62
N ASP A 175 -7.61 3.96 -8.03
CA ASP A 175 -8.41 4.84 -7.20
C ASP A 175 -9.22 5.80 -8.07
N LEU A 176 -10.40 6.19 -7.57
CA LEU A 176 -11.23 7.20 -8.20
C LEU A 176 -10.57 8.56 -8.01
N ILE A 177 -10.03 9.13 -9.08
CA ILE A 177 -9.46 10.49 -9.05
C ILE A 177 -10.42 11.44 -9.74
N GLN A 178 -10.83 12.47 -9.00
CA GLN A 178 -11.77 13.48 -9.50
C GLN A 178 -11.25 14.88 -9.14
N VAL A 179 -11.52 15.84 -10.01
CA VAL A 179 -11.25 17.26 -9.76
C VAL A 179 -12.55 18.03 -9.87
N PHE A 180 -12.77 18.89 -8.89
CA PHE A 180 -13.94 19.72 -8.74
C PHE A 180 -13.54 21.19 -8.69
N GLU A 181 -14.27 22.05 -9.38
CA GLU A 181 -14.20 23.50 -9.22
C GLU A 181 -15.36 24.01 -8.38
N ALA A 182 -15.07 24.96 -7.49
CA ALA A 182 -16.05 25.58 -6.62
C ALA A 182 -17.00 26.46 -7.42
N VAL A 183 -18.26 26.42 -7.04
CA VAL A 183 -19.32 27.28 -7.57
C VAL A 183 -19.70 28.23 -6.48
N ARG A 184 -19.60 29.53 -6.75
CA ARG A 184 -19.87 30.57 -5.76
C ARG A 184 -21.12 31.37 -6.11
N ASP A 185 -21.81 31.84 -5.09
CA ASP A 185 -22.86 32.85 -5.24
C ASP A 185 -22.28 34.27 -5.39
N GLU A 186 -23.16 35.27 -5.45
CA GLU A 186 -22.78 36.69 -5.57
C GLU A 186 -22.03 37.22 -4.35
N GLN A 187 -22.16 36.55 -3.20
CA GLN A 187 -21.48 36.89 -1.95
C GLN A 187 -20.10 36.23 -1.86
N GLY A 188 -19.76 35.35 -2.82
CA GLY A 188 -18.51 34.61 -2.86
C GLY A 188 -18.54 33.31 -2.06
N GLU A 189 -19.69 32.90 -1.54
CA GLU A 189 -19.84 31.66 -0.77
C GLU A 189 -19.93 30.46 -1.69
N ILE A 190 -19.26 29.35 -1.33
CA ILE A 190 -19.34 28.11 -2.12
C ILE A 190 -20.72 27.49 -1.91
N VAL A 191 -21.47 27.37 -3.00
CA VAL A 191 -22.83 26.81 -3.05
C VAL A 191 -22.89 25.45 -3.75
N ASP A 192 -21.90 25.10 -4.58
CA ASP A 192 -21.83 23.80 -5.26
C ASP A 192 -20.39 23.52 -5.74
N PHE A 193 -20.18 22.38 -6.38
CA PHE A 193 -18.97 22.01 -7.10
C PHE A 193 -19.30 21.51 -8.51
N THR A 194 -18.37 21.64 -9.44
CA THR A 194 -18.52 21.15 -10.82
C THR A 194 -17.41 20.16 -11.14
N TRP A 195 -17.73 18.99 -11.69
CA TRP A 195 -16.70 18.06 -12.16
C TRP A 195 -15.92 18.64 -13.33
N VAL A 196 -14.60 18.69 -13.20
CA VAL A 196 -13.68 19.19 -14.24
C VAL A 196 -12.87 18.06 -14.85
N LEU A 197 -12.51 17.07 -14.04
CA LEU A 197 -11.73 15.91 -14.49
C LEU A 197 -12.12 14.67 -13.70
N ASN A 198 -12.25 13.55 -14.40
CA ASN A 198 -12.27 12.21 -13.83
C ASN A 198 -11.15 11.40 -14.51
N ASN A 199 -10.49 10.52 -13.77
CA ASN A 199 -9.68 9.48 -14.39
C ASN A 199 -10.55 8.33 -14.90
N HIS A 200 -9.95 7.40 -15.64
CA HIS A 200 -10.65 6.23 -16.20
C HIS A 200 -11.45 5.42 -15.16
N ALA A 201 -10.90 5.22 -13.96
CA ALA A 201 -11.62 4.54 -12.87
C ALA A 201 -12.90 5.29 -12.46
N ALA A 202 -12.80 6.62 -12.29
CA ALA A 202 -13.95 7.45 -11.95
C ALA A 202 -14.97 7.56 -13.08
N GLU A 203 -14.54 7.65 -14.35
CA GLU A 203 -15.42 7.64 -15.52
C GLU A 203 -16.20 6.32 -15.63
N THR A 204 -15.58 5.19 -15.31
CA THR A 204 -16.26 3.88 -15.34
C THR A 204 -17.43 3.82 -14.34
N VAL A 205 -17.29 4.50 -13.20
CA VAL A 205 -18.29 4.50 -12.13
C VAL A 205 -19.36 5.58 -12.33
N TYR A 206 -18.95 6.81 -12.66
CA TYR A 206 -19.85 7.96 -12.74
C TYR A 206 -20.37 8.24 -14.16
N GLY A 207 -19.72 7.69 -15.19
CA GLY A 207 -19.99 8.05 -16.58
C GLY A 207 -19.57 9.48 -16.91
N ASP A 208 -20.25 10.06 -17.89
CA ASP A 208 -20.02 11.45 -18.31
C ASP A 208 -20.69 12.44 -17.34
N VAL A 209 -19.91 12.91 -16.38
CA VAL A 209 -20.32 13.91 -15.37
C VAL A 209 -19.59 15.24 -15.49
N ILE A 210 -18.67 15.37 -16.43
CA ILE A 210 -17.86 16.59 -16.60
C ILE A 210 -18.79 17.77 -16.91
N ASN A 211 -18.49 18.93 -16.31
CA ASN A 211 -19.29 20.16 -16.34
C ASN A 211 -20.67 20.08 -15.67
N LYS A 212 -21.01 18.98 -15.00
CA LYS A 212 -22.25 18.86 -14.21
C LYS A 212 -22.00 19.24 -12.75
N ARG A 213 -23.08 19.64 -12.08
CA ARG A 213 -23.07 20.08 -10.67
C ARG A 213 -23.09 18.89 -9.72
N LEU A 214 -22.25 18.92 -8.69
CA LEU A 214 -22.08 17.87 -7.70
C LEU A 214 -23.38 17.56 -6.98
N LEU A 215 -24.02 18.59 -6.42
CA LEU A 215 -25.24 18.41 -5.64
C LEU A 215 -26.44 17.94 -6.47
N THR A 216 -26.43 18.17 -7.78
CA THR A 216 -27.47 17.68 -8.68
C THR A 216 -27.41 16.17 -8.89
N LEU A 217 -26.20 15.59 -8.92
CA LEU A 217 -26.00 14.17 -9.22
C LEU A 217 -25.78 13.32 -7.96
N ASN A 218 -25.06 13.86 -6.96
CA ASN A 218 -24.75 13.17 -5.71
C ASN A 218 -25.11 14.05 -4.50
N PRO A 219 -26.40 14.27 -4.19
CA PRO A 219 -26.81 15.08 -3.03
C PRO A 219 -26.42 14.45 -1.67
N GLY A 220 -26.25 13.13 -1.57
CA GLY A 220 -25.86 12.43 -0.33
C GLY A 220 -24.54 12.91 0.29
N VAL A 221 -23.66 13.55 -0.50
CA VAL A 221 -22.41 14.15 -0.03
C VAL A 221 -22.61 15.23 1.04
N VAL A 222 -23.79 15.84 1.11
CA VAL A 222 -24.14 16.82 2.16
C VAL A 222 -24.43 16.09 3.47
N ALA A 223 -25.25 15.03 3.44
CA ALA A 223 -25.61 14.27 4.63
C ALA A 223 -24.38 13.61 5.29
N GLU A 224 -23.42 13.17 4.47
CA GLU A 224 -22.17 12.54 4.92
C GLU A 224 -21.05 13.56 5.23
N GLY A 225 -21.32 14.87 5.17
CA GLY A 225 -20.36 15.94 5.51
C GLY A 225 -19.18 16.08 4.53
N ILE A 226 -19.24 15.42 3.37
CA ILE A 226 -18.23 15.50 2.31
C ILE A 226 -18.24 16.89 1.67
N PHE A 227 -19.42 17.48 1.46
CA PHE A 227 -19.55 18.83 0.91
C PHE A 227 -18.88 19.89 1.79
N ASP A 228 -19.14 19.85 3.10
CA ASP A 228 -18.52 20.76 4.07
C ASP A 228 -17.00 20.56 4.14
N THR A 229 -16.55 19.30 4.00
CA THR A 229 -15.12 18.99 3.87
C THR A 229 -14.53 19.66 2.64
N PHE A 230 -15.19 19.60 1.48
CA PHE A 230 -14.71 20.26 0.27
C PHE A 230 -14.64 21.78 0.46
N LYS A 231 -15.70 22.41 1.00
CA LYS A 231 -15.70 23.85 1.32
C LYS A 231 -14.52 24.24 2.19
N ARG A 232 -14.35 23.55 3.32
CA ARG A 232 -13.24 23.78 4.26
C ARG A 232 -11.88 23.63 3.58
N VAL A 233 -11.68 22.59 2.76
CA VAL A 233 -10.40 22.37 2.06
C VAL A 233 -10.12 23.48 1.04
N VAL A 234 -11.12 23.93 0.28
CA VAL A 234 -10.97 25.08 -0.65
C VAL A 234 -10.60 26.35 0.10
N GLU A 235 -11.29 26.66 1.20
CA GLU A 235 -11.13 27.92 1.93
C GLU A 235 -9.81 27.95 2.72
N THR A 236 -9.49 26.86 3.41
CA THR A 236 -8.33 26.79 4.31
C THR A 236 -7.05 26.28 3.65
N GLY A 237 -7.16 25.53 2.55
CA GLY A 237 -6.05 24.81 1.93
C GLY A 237 -5.55 23.60 2.72
N THR A 238 -6.14 23.28 3.87
CA THR A 238 -5.71 22.15 4.72
C THR A 238 -6.31 20.84 4.19
N PRO A 239 -5.50 19.85 3.80
CA PRO A 239 -5.99 18.55 3.31
C PRO A 239 -6.88 17.81 4.31
N ASP A 240 -7.76 16.95 3.80
CA ASP A 240 -8.54 15.99 4.57
C ASP A 240 -8.24 14.56 4.13
N VAL A 241 -8.11 13.64 5.09
CA VAL A 241 -8.04 12.20 4.82
C VAL A 241 -8.94 11.51 5.83
N SER A 242 -9.97 10.82 5.31
CA SER A 242 -11.02 10.24 6.14
C SER A 242 -11.50 8.90 5.58
N GLU A 243 -11.91 8.01 6.47
CA GLU A 243 -12.63 6.78 6.13
C GLU A 243 -14.12 7.00 6.42
N ARG A 244 -14.98 6.85 5.40
CA ARG A 244 -16.42 7.10 5.51
C ARG A 244 -17.21 5.90 5.02
N HIS A 245 -18.30 5.58 5.69
CA HIS A 245 -19.29 4.64 5.21
C HIS A 245 -20.32 5.41 4.40
N TYR A 246 -20.34 5.21 3.09
CA TYR A 246 -21.24 5.94 2.20
C TYR A 246 -22.32 4.98 1.68
N VAL A 247 -23.58 5.28 2.03
CA VAL A 247 -24.75 4.46 1.69
C VAL A 247 -25.81 5.36 1.04
N HIS A 248 -25.44 6.02 -0.05
CA HIS A 248 -26.34 6.86 -0.84
C HIS A 248 -26.14 6.62 -2.35
N GLU A 249 -27.16 6.98 -3.12
CA GLU A 249 -27.23 6.83 -4.58
C GLU A 249 -26.87 5.41 -5.07
N GLN A 250 -25.70 5.25 -5.68
CA GLN A 250 -25.21 4.02 -6.31
C GLN A 250 -24.17 3.28 -5.46
N PHE A 251 -23.89 3.76 -4.24
CA PHE A 251 -22.83 3.24 -3.40
C PHE A 251 -23.37 2.69 -2.08
N ASN A 252 -22.83 1.56 -1.67
CA ASN A 252 -23.02 0.98 -0.35
C ASN A 252 -21.71 0.33 0.07
N GLY A 253 -20.85 1.10 0.72
CA GLY A 253 -19.52 0.63 1.06
C GLY A 253 -18.72 1.60 1.92
N TRP A 254 -17.56 1.13 2.35
CA TRP A 254 -16.59 1.96 3.06
C TRP A 254 -15.57 2.50 2.08
N PHE A 255 -15.30 3.79 2.17
CA PHE A 255 -14.38 4.49 1.28
C PHE A 255 -13.32 5.22 2.10
N HIS A 256 -12.07 5.07 1.69
CA HIS A 256 -10.98 5.92 2.14
C HIS A 256 -10.82 7.05 1.12
N GLN A 257 -11.00 8.29 1.55
CA GLN A 257 -10.95 9.46 0.68
C GLN A 257 -9.90 10.46 1.17
N SER A 258 -9.04 10.89 0.25
CA SER A 258 -8.18 12.06 0.41
C SER A 258 -8.71 13.22 -0.42
N VAL A 259 -8.80 14.41 0.19
CA VAL A 259 -9.25 15.65 -0.43
C VAL A 259 -8.16 16.70 -0.27
N VAL A 260 -7.69 17.25 -1.38
CA VAL A 260 -6.65 18.30 -1.40
C VAL A 260 -7.13 19.49 -2.21
N LYS A 261 -6.74 20.71 -1.83
CA LYS A 261 -7.05 21.91 -2.61
C LYS A 261 -6.31 21.89 -3.94
N LEU A 262 -7.02 22.23 -5.01
CA LEU A 262 -6.46 22.45 -6.34
C LEU A 262 -7.15 23.65 -6.98
N ASN A 263 -6.42 24.75 -7.16
CA ASN A 263 -6.97 26.05 -7.59
C ASN A 263 -8.15 26.51 -6.71
N ASP A 264 -9.22 27.01 -7.31
CA ASP A 264 -10.49 27.31 -6.62
C ASP A 264 -11.39 26.06 -6.60
N GLY A 265 -10.88 24.98 -6.02
CA GLY A 265 -11.48 23.66 -6.13
C GLY A 265 -10.75 22.60 -5.31
N VAL A 266 -11.16 21.35 -5.47
CA VAL A 266 -10.55 20.20 -4.80
C VAL A 266 -10.23 19.08 -5.78
N LYS A 267 -9.16 18.35 -5.50
CA LYS A 267 -8.87 17.04 -6.09
C LYS A 267 -9.11 15.98 -5.04
N THR A 268 -9.89 14.96 -5.40
CA THR A 268 -10.20 13.83 -4.54
C THR A 268 -9.52 12.57 -5.05
N THR A 269 -9.10 11.72 -4.14
CA THR A 269 -8.68 10.34 -4.42
C THR A 269 -9.45 9.44 -3.49
N THR A 270 -10.28 8.55 -4.05
CA THR A 270 -11.18 7.69 -3.28
C THR A 270 -10.90 6.22 -3.61
N SER A 271 -10.63 5.43 -2.57
CA SER A 271 -10.40 3.98 -2.64
C SER A 271 -11.49 3.26 -1.88
N GLU A 272 -12.03 2.17 -2.43
CA GLU A 272 -12.95 1.33 -1.68
C GLU A 272 -12.20 0.43 -0.68
N ILE A 273 -12.60 0.45 0.58
CA ILE A 273 -12.00 -0.31 1.69
C ILE A 273 -13.00 -1.26 2.36
N THR A 274 -14.17 -1.49 1.75
CA THR A 274 -15.25 -2.34 2.28
C THR A 274 -14.74 -3.72 2.72
N ASN A 275 -13.94 -4.39 1.89
CA ASN A 275 -13.39 -5.71 2.21
C ASN A 275 -12.43 -5.68 3.41
N ARG A 276 -11.60 -4.62 3.51
CA ARG A 276 -10.72 -4.44 4.67
C ARG A 276 -11.54 -4.23 5.94
N LYS A 277 -12.59 -3.40 5.89
CA LYS A 277 -13.48 -3.16 7.03
C LYS A 277 -14.23 -4.41 7.47
N LYS A 278 -14.69 -5.25 6.53
CA LYS A 278 -15.28 -6.56 6.83
C LYS A 278 -14.28 -7.48 7.55
N ALA A 279 -13.04 -7.58 7.07
CA ALA A 279 -12.01 -8.39 7.73
C ALA A 279 -11.64 -7.85 9.12
N GLU A 280 -11.52 -6.54 9.28
CA GLU A 280 -11.30 -5.90 10.60
C GLU A 280 -12.44 -6.22 11.58
N GLN A 281 -13.69 -6.16 11.11
CA GLN A 281 -14.86 -6.49 11.91
C GLN A 281 -14.93 -7.99 12.23
N GLU A 282 -14.64 -8.88 11.28
CA GLU A 282 -14.60 -10.33 11.51
C GLU A 282 -13.55 -10.71 12.56
N ILE A 283 -12.36 -10.10 12.51
CA ILE A 283 -11.32 -10.32 13.53
C ILE A 283 -11.81 -9.85 14.90
N LYS A 284 -12.48 -8.69 14.95
CA LYS A 284 -13.04 -8.16 16.20
C LYS A 284 -14.15 -9.07 16.73
N ASP A 285 -15.08 -9.50 15.89
CA ASP A 285 -16.17 -10.41 16.24
C ASP A 285 -15.64 -11.76 16.70
N GLN A 286 -14.58 -12.28 16.07
CA GLN A 286 -13.89 -13.50 16.53
C GLN A 286 -13.23 -13.29 17.90
N ALA A 287 -12.57 -12.16 18.13
CA ALA A 287 -11.97 -11.84 19.43
C ALA A 287 -13.03 -11.73 20.53
N ASP A 288 -14.13 -11.03 20.26
CA ASP A 288 -15.26 -10.88 21.18
C ASP A 288 -15.97 -12.22 21.43
N PHE A 289 -16.11 -13.06 20.40
CA PHE A 289 -16.64 -14.42 20.52
C PHE A 289 -15.73 -15.31 21.38
N ILE A 290 -14.42 -15.33 21.12
CA ILE A 290 -13.45 -16.09 21.92
C ILE A 290 -13.47 -15.61 23.37
N SER A 291 -13.49 -14.30 23.60
CA SER A 291 -13.63 -13.71 24.94
C SER A 291 -14.92 -14.16 25.63
N SER A 292 -16.04 -14.14 24.91
CA SER A 292 -17.34 -14.57 25.43
C SER A 292 -17.36 -16.06 25.77
N VAL A 293 -16.81 -16.93 24.92
CA VAL A 293 -16.68 -18.37 25.18
C VAL A 293 -15.82 -18.62 26.41
N MET A 294 -14.67 -17.95 26.53
CA MET A 294 -13.78 -18.10 27.68
C MET A 294 -14.39 -17.62 29.00
N ASN A 295 -15.31 -16.66 28.97
CA ASN A 295 -16.02 -16.15 30.16
C ASN A 295 -17.33 -16.87 30.46
N ALA A 296 -17.87 -17.67 29.52
CA ALA A 296 -19.06 -18.48 29.75
C ALA A 296 -18.75 -19.82 30.44
N THR A 297 -17.50 -20.29 30.34
CA THR A 297 -17.05 -21.53 30.98
C THR A 297 -16.67 -21.27 32.44
N SER A 298 -17.24 -22.01 33.38
CA SER A 298 -16.83 -21.99 34.80
C SER A 298 -15.45 -22.64 35.07
N ALA A 299 -14.65 -22.83 34.02
CA ALA A 299 -13.33 -23.44 34.09
C ALA A 299 -12.27 -22.34 34.03
N ILE A 300 -11.17 -22.55 34.75
CA ILE A 300 -9.97 -21.73 34.62
C ILE A 300 -9.27 -22.11 33.32
N ILE A 301 -9.00 -21.13 32.47
CA ILE A 301 -8.24 -21.29 31.23
C ILE A 301 -6.95 -20.48 31.36
N SER A 302 -5.82 -21.16 31.52
CA SER A 302 -4.50 -20.55 31.64
C SER A 302 -3.61 -20.94 30.45
N ILE A 303 -2.83 -20.01 29.92
CA ILE A 303 -1.73 -20.30 28.99
C ILE A 303 -0.42 -20.02 29.72
N THR A 304 0.53 -20.96 29.69
CA THR A 304 1.86 -20.76 30.29
C THR A 304 2.98 -20.83 29.26
N ASN A 305 4.12 -20.22 29.58
CA ASN A 305 5.39 -20.48 28.89
C ASN A 305 6.00 -21.84 29.38
N PRO A 306 7.13 -22.30 28.80
CA PRO A 306 7.79 -23.54 29.23
C PRO A 306 8.44 -23.47 30.61
N ALA A 307 8.67 -22.27 31.17
CA ALA A 307 9.13 -22.12 32.55
C ALA A 307 7.99 -22.35 33.56
N GLY A 308 6.74 -22.31 33.11
CA GLY A 308 5.53 -22.47 33.93
C GLY A 308 4.89 -21.14 34.36
N ASP A 309 5.38 -20.01 33.84
CA ASP A 309 4.80 -18.69 34.11
C ASP A 309 3.51 -18.52 33.31
N ILE A 310 2.49 -17.95 33.95
CA ILE A 310 1.18 -17.70 33.32
C ILE A 310 1.29 -16.49 32.41
N VAL A 311 1.08 -16.71 31.11
CA VAL A 311 1.08 -15.68 30.05
C VAL A 311 -0.33 -15.14 29.82
N PHE A 312 -1.34 -15.95 30.07
CA PHE A 312 -2.74 -15.58 29.95
C PHE A 312 -3.58 -16.38 30.95
N ASN A 313 -4.62 -15.76 31.49
CA ASN A 313 -5.61 -16.43 32.31
C ASN A 313 -6.99 -15.80 32.05
N ASN A 314 -8.04 -16.61 31.96
CA ASN A 314 -9.40 -16.08 31.90
C ASN A 314 -9.84 -15.54 33.28
N ARG A 315 -10.93 -14.76 33.30
CA ARG A 315 -11.41 -14.08 34.52
C ARG A 315 -11.83 -15.03 35.65
N ASP A 316 -12.12 -16.29 35.33
CA ASP A 316 -12.69 -17.27 36.26
C ASP A 316 -11.68 -17.98 37.17
N ALA A 317 -10.38 -17.71 37.03
CA ALA A 317 -9.40 -18.08 38.07
C ALA A 317 -9.74 -17.45 39.44
N PHE A 318 -10.33 -16.25 39.42
CA PHE A 318 -10.84 -15.56 40.61
C PHE A 318 -11.96 -16.33 41.29
N THR A 319 -12.89 -16.84 40.49
CA THR A 319 -14.15 -17.42 40.96
C THR A 319 -13.95 -18.80 41.58
N LEU A 320 -13.04 -19.62 41.05
CA LEU A 320 -12.89 -21.03 41.47
C LEU A 320 -12.12 -21.20 42.78
N LEU A 321 -10.99 -20.50 42.94
CA LEU A 321 -10.09 -20.66 44.08
C LEU A 321 -10.15 -19.49 45.07
N GLY A 322 -10.87 -18.42 44.72
CA GLY A 322 -11.03 -17.21 45.53
C GLY A 322 -9.82 -16.28 45.56
N PHE A 323 -8.73 -16.62 44.88
CA PHE A 323 -7.54 -15.77 44.73
C PHE A 323 -7.70 -14.80 43.57
N ASP A 324 -7.17 -13.59 43.70
CA ASP A 324 -7.17 -12.67 42.56
C ASP A 324 -6.36 -13.23 41.36
N VAL A 325 -6.78 -12.93 40.14
CA VAL A 325 -6.04 -13.30 38.93
C VAL A 325 -4.63 -12.73 38.99
N ASP A 326 -4.49 -11.49 39.48
CA ASP A 326 -3.20 -10.82 39.65
C ASP A 326 -2.40 -11.42 40.83
N GLU A 327 -3.07 -11.89 41.88
CA GLU A 327 -2.42 -12.61 43.00
C GLU A 327 -1.81 -13.92 42.51
N ILE A 328 -2.55 -14.73 41.73
CA ILE A 328 -2.05 -16.00 41.17
C ILE A 328 -0.95 -15.75 40.13
N ALA A 329 -1.09 -14.73 39.28
CA ALA A 329 -0.11 -14.41 38.24
C ALA A 329 1.24 -13.97 38.82
N GLN A 330 1.25 -13.38 40.02
CA GLN A 330 2.47 -12.96 40.72
C GLN A 330 3.12 -14.09 41.54
N MET A 331 2.39 -15.16 41.84
CA MET A 331 2.95 -16.31 42.55
C MET A 331 3.87 -17.11 41.64
N LYS A 332 5.08 -17.42 42.13
CA LYS A 332 5.96 -18.34 41.41
C LYS A 332 5.40 -19.76 41.44
N ARG A 333 5.87 -20.59 40.51
CA ARG A 333 5.50 -22.01 40.45
C ARG A 333 5.77 -22.73 41.77
N GLU A 334 6.87 -22.42 42.45
CA GLU A 334 7.19 -23.02 43.75
C GLU A 334 6.18 -22.63 44.83
N ASP A 335 5.74 -21.37 44.85
CA ASP A 335 4.76 -20.88 45.83
C ASP A 335 3.39 -21.53 45.59
N ARG A 336 2.98 -21.71 44.33
CA ARG A 336 1.74 -22.41 43.97
C ARG A 336 1.75 -23.88 44.38
N MET A 337 2.91 -24.54 44.35
CA MET A 337 3.03 -25.93 44.80
C MET A 337 2.77 -26.08 46.31
N THR A 338 2.84 -25.02 47.11
CA THR A 338 2.51 -25.07 48.54
C THR A 338 1.01 -25.16 48.84
N LEU A 339 0.17 -24.79 47.86
CA LEU A 339 -1.29 -24.88 47.97
C LEU A 339 -1.79 -26.30 47.73
N VAL A 340 -0.99 -27.15 47.09
CA VAL A 340 -1.32 -28.55 46.77
C VAL A 340 -1.34 -29.40 48.03
N HIS A 341 -2.27 -30.36 48.12
CA HIS A 341 -2.30 -31.33 49.20
C HIS A 341 -1.00 -32.18 49.22
N PRO A 342 -0.36 -32.42 50.38
CA PRO A 342 0.92 -33.12 50.46
C PRO A 342 1.01 -34.45 49.69
N ASP A 343 -0.04 -35.28 49.78
CA ASP A 343 -0.12 -36.56 49.07
C ASP A 343 -0.10 -36.42 47.53
N ASP A 344 -0.56 -35.29 47.00
CA ASP A 344 -0.75 -35.07 45.56
C ASP A 344 0.49 -34.38 44.94
N ILE A 345 1.49 -33.98 45.74
CA ILE A 345 2.70 -33.29 45.26
C ILE A 345 3.51 -34.15 44.29
N VAL A 346 3.67 -35.45 44.60
CA VAL A 346 4.43 -36.37 43.73
C VAL A 346 3.68 -36.61 42.41
N LEU A 347 2.35 -36.70 42.47
CA LEU A 347 1.49 -36.82 41.30
C LEU A 347 1.65 -35.61 40.37
N LEU A 348 1.58 -34.39 40.91
CA LEU A 348 1.79 -33.16 40.14
C LEU A 348 3.24 -33.03 39.63
N ARG A 349 4.21 -33.48 40.44
CA ARG A 349 5.58 -33.86 40.06
C ARG A 349 5.65 -34.45 38.64
N ASN A 350 5.06 -35.63 38.56
CA ASN A 350 5.10 -36.47 37.38
C ASN A 350 4.26 -35.90 36.23
N PHE A 351 3.13 -35.28 36.54
CA PHE A 351 2.30 -34.60 35.55
C PHE A 351 3.08 -33.48 34.84
N TYR A 352 3.76 -32.59 35.56
CA TYR A 352 4.53 -31.54 34.88
C TYR A 352 5.72 -32.10 34.08
N ALA A 353 6.35 -33.17 34.55
CA ALA A 353 7.40 -33.84 33.78
C ALA A 353 6.88 -34.43 32.46
N SER A 354 5.64 -34.93 32.43
CA SER A 354 5.03 -35.44 31.19
C SER A 354 4.66 -34.29 30.23
N VAL A 355 4.27 -33.13 30.77
CA VAL A 355 3.98 -31.92 29.97
C VAL A 355 5.19 -31.46 29.16
N ASP A 356 6.38 -31.49 29.74
CA ASP A 356 7.63 -31.09 29.07
C ASP A 356 7.95 -31.95 27.83
N SER A 357 7.41 -33.17 27.79
CA SER A 357 7.55 -34.14 26.70
C SER A 357 6.34 -34.26 25.77
N LEU A 358 5.34 -33.37 25.87
CA LEU A 358 4.12 -33.44 25.06
C LEU A 358 4.38 -33.27 23.55
N GLU A 359 3.86 -34.21 22.78
CA GLU A 359 3.75 -34.11 21.32
C GLU A 359 2.48 -33.35 20.90
N ASP A 360 2.45 -32.92 19.63
CA ASP A 360 1.31 -32.16 19.09
C ASP A 360 0.04 -33.02 19.06
N GLY A 361 -1.06 -32.47 19.56
CA GLY A 361 -2.37 -33.16 19.61
C GLY A 361 -2.54 -34.12 20.78
N MET A 362 -1.50 -34.38 21.58
CA MET A 362 -1.63 -35.14 22.82
C MET A 362 -2.18 -34.28 23.96
N GLU A 363 -2.99 -34.90 24.82
CA GLU A 363 -3.50 -34.29 26.05
C GLU A 363 -3.09 -35.13 27.25
N VAL A 364 -2.77 -34.45 28.35
CA VAL A 364 -2.55 -35.09 29.65
C VAL A 364 -3.43 -34.42 30.70
N THR A 365 -3.93 -35.23 31.62
CA THR A 365 -4.88 -34.80 32.65
C THR A 365 -4.38 -35.20 34.03
N VAL A 366 -4.76 -34.43 35.05
CA VAL A 366 -4.45 -34.73 36.45
C VAL A 366 -5.57 -34.24 37.35
N GLN A 367 -5.99 -35.08 38.27
CA GLN A 367 -6.90 -34.73 39.35
C GLN A 367 -6.12 -34.62 40.65
N PHE A 368 -6.21 -33.48 41.32
CA PHE A 368 -5.47 -33.23 42.56
C PHE A 368 -6.24 -32.28 43.48
N ARG A 369 -5.84 -32.23 44.75
CA ARG A 369 -6.41 -31.32 45.74
C ARG A 369 -5.54 -30.08 45.90
N SER A 370 -6.17 -28.92 45.92
CA SER A 370 -5.52 -27.63 46.18
C SER A 370 -6.31 -26.83 47.21
N LYS A 371 -5.61 -26.04 48.01
CA LYS A 371 -6.23 -25.07 48.91
C LYS A 371 -6.83 -23.92 48.13
N ASN A 372 -8.07 -23.56 48.45
CA ASN A 372 -8.67 -22.29 48.07
C ASN A 372 -8.22 -21.17 49.06
N LYS A 373 -8.67 -19.93 48.85
CA LYS A 373 -8.32 -18.78 49.71
C LYS A 373 -8.83 -18.93 51.15
N SER A 374 -9.89 -19.69 51.41
CA SER A 374 -10.36 -19.99 52.77
C SER A 374 -9.53 -21.08 53.47
N GLY A 375 -8.61 -21.72 52.75
CA GLY A 375 -7.73 -22.77 53.27
C GLY A 375 -8.31 -24.18 53.20
N GLU A 376 -9.51 -24.34 52.61
CA GLU A 376 -10.16 -25.63 52.38
C GLU A 376 -9.60 -26.30 51.12
N TYR A 377 -9.52 -27.63 51.13
CA TYR A 377 -9.12 -28.38 49.95
C TYR A 377 -10.29 -28.57 48.99
N VAL A 378 -10.10 -28.12 47.76
CA VAL A 378 -10.98 -28.40 46.62
C VAL A 378 -10.30 -29.38 45.66
N TRP A 379 -11.09 -30.23 45.02
CA TRP A 379 -10.61 -31.13 43.98
C TRP A 379 -10.62 -30.44 42.62
N LEU A 380 -9.47 -30.40 41.97
CA LEU A 380 -9.28 -29.80 40.66
C LEU A 380 -8.98 -30.90 39.63
N ASP A 381 -9.71 -30.90 38.51
CA ASP A 381 -9.34 -31.62 37.28
C ASP A 381 -8.64 -30.65 36.34
N THR A 382 -7.36 -30.88 36.05
CA THR A 382 -6.58 -30.04 35.14
C THR A 382 -6.17 -30.83 33.91
N ARG A 383 -6.51 -30.30 32.74
CA ARG A 383 -6.15 -30.85 31.44
C ARG A 383 -5.21 -29.90 30.74
N THR A 384 -4.19 -30.43 30.08
CA THR A 384 -3.23 -29.61 29.37
C THR A 384 -2.83 -30.20 28.03
N LYS A 385 -2.55 -29.31 27.09
CA LYS A 385 -2.02 -29.62 25.77
C LYS A 385 -1.03 -28.57 25.32
N LEU A 386 -0.17 -28.95 24.39
CA LEU A 386 0.71 -28.01 23.72
C LEU A 386 -0.10 -27.11 22.78
N LEU A 387 -0.01 -25.79 22.97
CA LEU A 387 -0.74 -24.80 22.19
C LEU A 387 0.08 -24.28 21.01
N LYS A 388 1.38 -24.04 21.23
CA LYS A 388 2.25 -23.41 20.24
C LYS A 388 3.69 -23.85 20.40
N ARG A 389 4.36 -24.08 19.26
CA ARG A 389 5.82 -24.22 19.15
C ARG A 389 6.45 -22.94 18.63
N ASP A 390 7.70 -22.71 18.98
CA ASP A 390 8.51 -21.61 18.43
C ASP A 390 9.01 -21.93 17.01
N LYS A 391 9.71 -20.98 16.38
CA LYS A 391 10.27 -21.15 15.03
C LYS A 391 11.33 -22.26 14.94
N ALA A 392 11.89 -22.70 16.07
CA ALA A 392 12.86 -23.79 16.15
C ALA A 392 12.20 -25.15 16.42
N GLY A 393 10.86 -25.21 16.50
CA GLY A 393 10.10 -26.43 16.75
C GLY A 393 10.02 -26.83 18.23
N LYS A 394 10.52 -26.00 19.15
CA LYS A 394 10.44 -26.25 20.59
C LYS A 394 9.10 -25.79 21.14
N ALA A 395 8.58 -26.49 22.15
CA ALA A 395 7.37 -26.07 22.86
C ALA A 395 7.53 -24.64 23.41
N ALA A 396 6.55 -23.79 23.12
CA ALA A 396 6.57 -22.37 23.49
C ALA A 396 5.39 -21.95 24.37
N GLN A 397 4.21 -22.58 24.21
CA GLN A 397 3.04 -22.28 25.03
C GLN A 397 2.21 -23.54 25.30
N PHE A 398 1.75 -23.69 26.55
CA PHE A 398 0.86 -24.77 26.98
C PHE A 398 -0.48 -24.20 27.43
N LEU A 399 -1.59 -24.83 27.04
CA LEU A 399 -2.94 -24.47 27.46
C LEU A 399 -3.40 -25.40 28.57
N TYR A 400 -3.76 -24.84 29.72
CA TYR A 400 -4.34 -25.55 30.86
C TYR A 400 -5.80 -25.17 31.03
N ILE A 401 -6.66 -26.17 31.19
CA ILE A 401 -8.06 -26.03 31.54
C ILE A 401 -8.27 -26.72 32.88
N THR A 402 -8.66 -25.97 33.91
CA THR A 402 -8.85 -26.48 35.27
C THR A 402 -10.29 -26.29 35.73
N GLN A 403 -10.92 -27.37 36.22
CA GLN A 403 -12.29 -27.38 36.72
C GLN A 403 -12.34 -27.85 38.17
N ASP A 404 -13.24 -27.29 38.96
CA ASP A 404 -13.56 -27.81 40.30
C ASP A 404 -14.52 -29.00 40.17
N ILE A 405 -14.05 -30.16 40.59
CA ILE A 405 -14.80 -31.42 40.61
C ILE A 405 -15.15 -31.85 42.04
N THR A 406 -15.08 -30.95 43.02
CA THR A 406 -15.36 -31.25 44.44
C THR A 406 -16.78 -31.77 44.63
N ALA A 407 -17.78 -31.15 43.99
CA ALA A 407 -19.16 -31.60 44.05
C ALA A 407 -19.30 -33.02 43.45
N GLN A 408 -18.62 -33.29 42.33
CA GLN A 408 -18.58 -34.61 41.71
C GLN A 408 -17.93 -35.65 42.64
N LYS A 409 -16.76 -35.34 43.23
CA LYS A 409 -16.06 -36.24 44.15
C LYS A 409 -16.87 -36.55 45.41
N LYS A 410 -17.56 -35.55 45.96
CA LYS A 410 -18.48 -35.75 47.10
C LYS A 410 -19.65 -36.67 46.72
N ALA A 411 -20.23 -36.49 45.53
CA ALA A 411 -21.30 -37.37 45.04
C ALA A 411 -20.80 -38.81 44.79
N GLU A 412 -19.61 -38.99 44.22
CA GLU A 412 -18.99 -40.30 44.02
C GLU A 412 -18.77 -41.04 45.35
N GLN A 413 -18.26 -40.33 46.37
CA GLN A 413 -18.06 -40.89 47.71
C GLN A 413 -19.38 -41.24 48.40
N GLU A 414 -20.40 -40.40 48.26
CA GLU A 414 -21.72 -40.66 48.85
C GLU A 414 -22.41 -41.86 48.17
N ILE A 415 -22.29 -41.99 46.84
CA ILE A 415 -22.77 -43.18 46.12
C ILE A 415 -22.08 -44.43 46.64
N LEU A 416 -20.76 -44.39 46.89
CA LEU A 416 -20.04 -45.54 47.42
C LEU A 416 -20.50 -45.89 48.84
N ARG A 417 -20.66 -44.87 49.71
CA ARG A 417 -21.18 -45.05 51.07
C ARG A 417 -22.59 -45.66 51.06
N LEU A 418 -23.49 -45.14 50.23
CA LEU A 418 -24.85 -45.67 50.09
C LEU A 418 -24.87 -47.09 49.52
N LYS A 419 -23.95 -47.44 48.61
CA LYS A 419 -23.79 -48.81 48.12
C LYS A 419 -23.35 -49.76 49.23
N ASP A 420 -22.39 -49.36 50.05
CA ASP A 420 -21.91 -50.16 51.18
C ASP A 420 -23.01 -50.34 52.24
N GLU A 421 -23.74 -49.27 52.56
CA GLU A 421 -24.89 -49.32 53.48
C GLU A 421 -26.01 -50.22 52.94
N LEU A 422 -26.34 -50.13 51.66
CA LEU A 422 -27.33 -50.99 51.02
C LEU A 422 -26.89 -52.45 51.01
N ALA A 423 -25.61 -52.73 50.73
CA ALA A 423 -25.05 -54.07 50.78
C ALA A 423 -25.14 -54.67 52.19
N GLN A 424 -24.84 -53.86 53.21
CA GLN A 424 -24.97 -54.27 54.61
C GLN A 424 -26.43 -54.50 55.00
N GLN A 425 -27.35 -53.61 54.61
CA GLN A 425 -28.77 -53.75 54.89
C GLN A 425 -29.37 -54.98 54.19
N ALA A 426 -28.99 -55.25 52.93
CA ALA A 426 -29.40 -56.44 52.21
C ALA A 426 -28.93 -57.71 52.92
N THR A 427 -27.68 -57.74 53.39
CA THR A 427 -27.11 -58.85 54.16
C THR A 427 -27.87 -59.08 55.46
N ASN A 428 -28.12 -58.03 56.25
CA ASN A 428 -28.85 -58.14 57.53
C ASN A 428 -30.31 -58.57 57.33
N THR A 429 -30.98 -58.05 56.28
CA THR A 429 -32.36 -58.42 55.95
C THR A 429 -32.44 -59.89 55.53
N TYR A 430 -31.49 -60.35 54.70
CA TYR A 430 -31.39 -61.75 54.31
C TYR A 430 -31.18 -62.66 55.53
N GLN A 431 -30.24 -62.35 56.42
CA GLN A 431 -30.01 -63.13 57.64
C GLN A 431 -31.25 -63.18 58.54
N THR A 432 -31.90 -62.03 58.77
CA THR A 432 -33.11 -61.96 59.61
C THR A 432 -34.26 -62.77 59.01
N LEU A 433 -34.49 -62.67 57.70
CA LEU A 433 -35.51 -63.46 57.00
C LEU A 433 -35.18 -64.95 57.05
N PHE A 434 -33.93 -65.32 56.76
CA PHE A 434 -33.45 -66.70 56.77
C PHE A 434 -33.63 -67.36 58.15
N ASP A 435 -33.32 -66.64 59.23
CA ASP A 435 -33.51 -67.10 60.61
C ASP A 435 -34.97 -67.07 61.09
N SER A 436 -35.82 -66.24 60.49
CA SER A 436 -37.26 -66.19 60.81
C SER A 436 -38.08 -67.35 60.21
N ILE A 437 -37.49 -68.18 59.36
CA ILE A 437 -38.18 -69.33 58.76
C ILE A 437 -38.29 -70.44 59.81
N ASP A 438 -39.52 -70.83 60.16
CA ASP A 438 -39.81 -71.88 61.16
C ASP A 438 -39.35 -73.29 60.75
N GLN A 439 -39.15 -73.52 59.45
CA GLN A 439 -38.62 -74.78 58.92
C GLN A 439 -37.09 -74.76 58.94
N GLY A 440 -36.48 -75.92 59.22
CA GLY A 440 -35.03 -76.05 59.17
C GLY A 440 -34.51 -75.94 57.74
N PHE A 441 -33.74 -74.88 57.46
CA PHE A 441 -33.04 -74.65 56.19
C PHE A 441 -31.53 -74.65 56.38
N ASN A 442 -30.83 -75.30 55.46
CA ASN A 442 -29.39 -75.23 55.31
C ASN A 442 -29.01 -75.03 53.84
N ILE A 443 -27.88 -74.35 53.63
CA ILE A 443 -27.25 -74.20 52.32
C ILE A 443 -25.98 -75.05 52.32
N LEU A 444 -25.87 -75.92 51.34
CA LEU A 444 -24.77 -76.86 51.18
C LEU A 444 -23.98 -76.52 49.91
N GLU A 445 -22.66 -76.57 50.01
CA GLU A 445 -21.73 -76.57 48.89
C GLU A 445 -21.31 -78.01 48.60
N LEU A 446 -21.43 -78.45 47.35
CA LEU A 446 -20.94 -79.75 46.94
C LEU A 446 -19.42 -79.73 46.77
N MET A 447 -18.73 -80.62 47.48
CA MET A 447 -17.28 -80.82 47.36
C MET A 447 -17.00 -81.94 46.36
N VAL A 448 -16.00 -81.75 45.51
CA VAL A 448 -15.58 -82.71 44.48
C VAL A 448 -14.08 -83.00 44.59
N ASP A 449 -13.64 -84.21 44.19
CA ASP A 449 -12.20 -84.54 44.09
C ASP A 449 -11.54 -83.93 42.84
N GLU A 450 -10.22 -84.12 42.69
CA GLU A 450 -9.45 -83.66 41.52
C GLU A 450 -9.94 -84.25 40.19
N GLN A 451 -10.79 -85.28 40.21
CA GLN A 451 -11.40 -85.93 39.04
C GLN A 451 -12.85 -85.47 38.83
N GLY A 452 -13.34 -84.50 39.62
CA GLY A 452 -14.68 -83.93 39.54
C GLY A 452 -15.78 -84.81 40.14
N LYS A 453 -15.44 -85.87 40.87
CA LYS A 453 -16.42 -86.76 41.48
C LYS A 453 -16.89 -86.18 42.83
N PRO A 454 -18.22 -86.18 43.11
CA PRO A 454 -18.75 -85.75 44.40
C PRO A 454 -18.13 -86.52 45.57
N THR A 455 -17.55 -85.80 46.53
CA THR A 455 -16.86 -86.39 47.69
C THR A 455 -17.57 -86.14 49.00
N ASP A 456 -18.14 -84.95 49.21
CA ASP A 456 -18.84 -84.54 50.43
C ASP A 456 -19.69 -83.28 50.18
N PHE A 457 -20.46 -82.83 51.16
CA PHE A 457 -21.08 -81.50 51.17
C PHE A 457 -20.56 -80.69 52.35
N ARG A 458 -20.15 -79.44 52.09
CA ARG A 458 -19.83 -78.47 53.14
C ARG A 458 -21.06 -77.64 53.46
N ILE A 459 -21.38 -77.49 54.74
CA ILE A 459 -22.46 -76.63 55.17
C ILE A 459 -21.99 -75.18 55.10
N LEU A 460 -22.56 -74.38 54.18
CA LEU A 460 -22.23 -72.97 54.04
C LEU A 460 -23.02 -72.08 55.01
N GLN A 461 -24.27 -72.45 55.30
CA GLN A 461 -25.12 -71.69 56.19
C GLN A 461 -26.26 -72.56 56.73
N THR A 462 -26.72 -72.29 57.94
CA THR A 462 -27.85 -72.97 58.59
C THR A 462 -28.70 -71.92 59.29
N ASN A 463 -30.02 -72.03 59.20
CA ASN A 463 -30.90 -71.13 59.96
C ASN A 463 -31.12 -71.65 61.38
N GLN A 464 -31.65 -70.78 62.25
CA GLN A 464 -31.90 -71.11 63.65
C GLN A 464 -32.79 -72.34 63.84
N ALA A 465 -33.86 -72.49 63.04
CA ALA A 465 -34.76 -73.63 63.11
C ALA A 465 -34.08 -74.96 62.79
N TRP A 466 -33.15 -74.99 61.81
CA TRP A 466 -32.38 -76.19 61.47
C TRP A 466 -31.49 -76.63 62.61
N CYS A 467 -30.78 -75.68 63.23
CA CYS A 467 -29.95 -75.96 64.40
C CYS A 467 -30.77 -76.52 65.57
N GLN A 468 -31.98 -75.98 65.82
CA GLN A 468 -32.87 -76.46 66.87
C GLN A 468 -33.46 -77.86 66.58
N GLN A 469 -33.87 -78.12 65.34
CA GLN A 469 -34.50 -79.39 64.93
C GLN A 469 -33.49 -80.54 64.87
N THR A 470 -32.25 -80.27 64.42
CA THR A 470 -31.20 -81.27 64.29
C THR A 470 -30.34 -81.42 65.55
N GLY A 471 -30.29 -80.39 66.40
CA GLY A 471 -29.41 -80.33 67.57
C GLY A 471 -27.93 -80.07 67.23
N LEU A 472 -27.61 -79.82 65.95
CA LEU A 472 -26.25 -79.61 65.46
C LEU A 472 -25.89 -78.12 65.52
N LEU A 473 -25.26 -77.71 66.61
CA LEU A 473 -24.73 -76.36 66.79
C LEU A 473 -23.34 -76.23 66.13
N ASP A 474 -23.02 -75.06 65.58
CA ASP A 474 -21.76 -74.76 64.87
C ASP A 474 -21.45 -75.71 63.71
N ALA A 475 -22.48 -76.04 62.92
CA ALA A 475 -22.38 -76.91 61.75
C ALA A 475 -21.80 -76.18 60.52
N THR A 476 -21.88 -74.85 60.48
CA THR A 476 -21.36 -74.02 59.38
C THR A 476 -19.85 -74.16 59.21
N GLY A 477 -19.39 -74.35 57.97
CA GLY A 477 -17.99 -74.53 57.59
C GLY A 477 -17.50 -75.99 57.62
N LYS A 478 -18.21 -76.88 58.32
CA LYS A 478 -17.88 -78.32 58.41
C LYS A 478 -18.53 -79.11 57.29
N THR A 479 -17.99 -80.29 56.99
CA THR A 479 -18.62 -81.22 56.04
C THR A 479 -19.66 -82.12 56.70
N LEU A 480 -20.60 -82.65 55.91
CA LEU A 480 -21.64 -83.54 56.45
C LEU A 480 -21.05 -84.79 57.11
N ARG A 481 -19.93 -85.32 56.61
CA ARG A 481 -19.24 -86.46 57.23
C ARG A 481 -18.51 -86.11 58.51
N GLU A 482 -18.00 -84.89 58.66
CA GLU A 482 -17.39 -84.44 59.92
C GLU A 482 -18.41 -84.36 61.05
N ILE A 483 -19.65 -83.96 60.73
CA ILE A 483 -20.71 -83.77 61.72
C ILE A 483 -21.51 -85.06 61.95
N THR A 484 -21.74 -85.84 60.88
CA THR A 484 -22.48 -87.09 60.92
C THR A 484 -21.64 -88.20 60.28
N PRO A 485 -20.75 -88.87 61.04
CA PRO A 485 -19.83 -89.88 60.50
C PRO A 485 -20.52 -91.10 59.88
N THR A 486 -21.81 -91.30 60.17
CA THR A 486 -22.67 -92.35 59.61
C THR A 486 -23.36 -91.94 58.29
N PHE A 487 -23.07 -90.75 57.75
CA PHE A 487 -23.66 -90.27 56.50
C PHE A 487 -23.10 -91.07 55.32
N GLU A 488 -23.95 -91.87 54.66
CA GLU A 488 -23.54 -92.79 53.62
C GLU A 488 -23.07 -92.08 52.34
N GLN A 489 -22.01 -92.60 51.74
CA GLN A 489 -21.41 -92.09 50.49
C GLN A 489 -22.31 -92.29 49.26
N SER A 490 -23.39 -93.07 49.39
CA SER A 490 -24.41 -93.35 48.35
C SER A 490 -25.41 -92.20 48.15
N LEU A 491 -25.45 -91.23 49.06
CA LEU A 491 -26.39 -90.09 49.08
C LEU A 491 -25.79 -88.79 48.51
N ILE A 492 -24.59 -88.88 47.93
CA ILE A 492 -23.86 -87.82 47.23
C ILE A 492 -23.83 -88.18 45.74
#